data_AF-A0A1G0FZK4-F1
#
_entry.id   AF-A0A1G0FZK4-F1
#
_cell.length_a   1.000
_cell.length_b   1.000
_cell.length_c   1.000
_cell.angle_alpha   90.00
_cell.angle_beta   90.00
_cell.angle_gamma   90.00
#
_symmetry.space_group_name_H-M   'P 1'
#
loop_
_entity.id
_entity.type
_entity.pdbx_description
1 polymer ?
#
loop_
_entity_poly.entity_id
_entity_poly.type
_entity_poly.pdbx_seq_one_letter_code
_entity_poly.pdbx_strand_id
1 'polypeptide(L)'
;MNKHEIREFANRDWERLSALDRIYWAKEYKRNGSAVIQKASQALWQHMKSIRPEWPDAQERRRDLDNHIALKKLLDQAADGLSPR
;
A
#
# COMPACT_ATOMS: atom_id res chain seq x y z
N MET A 1 -11.03 -20.62 -3.98
CA MET A 1 -11.24 -20.26 -2.57
C MET A 1 -12.59 -20.81 -2.12
N ASN A 2 -12.61 -21.68 -1.11
CA ASN A 2 -13.81 -22.31 -0.58
C ASN A 2 -14.41 -21.47 0.57
N LYS A 3 -15.63 -21.81 1.04
CA LYS A 3 -16.34 -21.04 2.07
C LYS A 3 -15.61 -20.99 3.41
N HIS A 4 -14.81 -22.00 3.75
CA HIS A 4 -14.03 -22.04 4.97
C HIS A 4 -12.87 -21.04 4.89
N GLU A 5 -12.13 -21.06 3.78
CA GLU A 5 -11.00 -20.14 3.53
C GLU A 5 -11.44 -18.67 3.54
N ILE A 6 -12.63 -18.37 2.99
CA ILE A 6 -13.20 -17.02 3.01
C ILE A 6 -13.49 -16.57 4.46
N ARG A 7 -14.05 -17.46 5.28
CA ARG A 7 -14.36 -17.15 6.69
C ARG A 7 -13.10 -16.96 7.52
N GLU A 8 -12.11 -17.84 7.33
CA GLU A 8 -10.81 -17.69 8.00
C GLU A 8 -10.14 -16.38 7.62
N PHE A 9 -10.15 -16.03 6.32
CA PHE A 9 -9.62 -14.75 5.85
C PHE A 9 -10.35 -13.57 6.50
N ALA A 10 -11.69 -13.57 6.46
CA ALA A 10 -12.50 -12.48 7.00
C ALA A 10 -12.28 -12.28 8.51
N ASN A 11 -12.14 -13.37 9.26
CA ASN A 11 -11.98 -13.37 10.71
C ASN A 11 -10.54 -13.23 11.19
N ARG A 12 -9.58 -12.92 10.30
CA ARG A 12 -8.20 -12.65 10.73
C ARG A 12 -8.18 -11.46 11.68
N ASP A 13 -7.25 -11.52 12.62
CA ASP A 13 -6.87 -10.37 13.42
C ASP A 13 -6.09 -9.39 12.52
N TRP A 14 -6.85 -8.57 11.78
CA TRP A 14 -6.34 -7.61 10.82
C TRP A 14 -5.49 -6.52 11.47
N GLU A 15 -5.82 -6.15 12.71
CA GLU A 15 -5.06 -5.17 13.47
C GLU A 15 -3.66 -5.71 13.80
N ARG A 16 -3.59 -6.94 14.31
CA ARG A 16 -2.31 -7.60 14.59
C ARG A 16 -1.49 -7.82 13.32
N LEU A 17 -2.12 -8.26 12.23
CA LEU A 17 -1.42 -8.43 10.96
C LEU A 17 -0.89 -7.12 10.42
N SER A 18 -1.67 -6.04 10.50
CA SER A 18 -1.24 -4.70 10.11
C SER A 18 -0.05 -4.21 10.95
N ALA A 19 -0.07 -4.45 12.26
CA ALA A 19 1.04 -4.11 13.14
C ALA A 19 2.33 -4.88 12.77
N LEU A 20 2.23 -6.18 12.52
CA LEU A 20 3.36 -7.02 12.11
C LEU A 20 3.92 -6.59 10.76
N ASP A 21 3.05 -6.30 9.79
CA ASP A 21 3.45 -5.84 8.46
C ASP A 21 4.21 -4.50 8.54
N ARG A 22 3.72 -3.55 9.34
CA ARG A 22 4.42 -2.28 9.60
C ARG A 22 5.82 -2.49 10.19
N ILE A 23 5.95 -3.39 11.18
CA ILE A 23 7.25 -3.70 11.80
C ILE A 23 8.20 -4.31 10.78
N TYR A 24 7.71 -5.26 9.98
CA TYR A 24 8.50 -5.90 8.92
C TYR A 24 9.01 -4.88 7.91
N TRP A 25 8.13 -4.04 7.34
CA TRP A 25 8.52 -3.04 6.34
C TRP A 25 9.44 -1.96 6.91
N ALA A 26 9.23 -1.54 8.16
CA ALA A 26 10.14 -0.61 8.82
C ALA A 26 11.55 -1.20 8.97
N LYS A 27 11.66 -2.49 9.31
CA LYS A 27 12.94 -3.20 9.40
C LYS A 27 13.60 -3.33 8.03
N GLU A 28 12.85 -3.74 7.01
CA GLU A 28 13.38 -3.89 5.65
C GLU A 28 13.83 -2.55 5.08
N TYR A 29 13.06 -1.48 5.29
CA TYR A 29 13.46 -0.13 4.89
C TYR A 29 14.75 0.31 5.57
N LYS A 30 14.89 0.10 6.89
CA LYS A 30 16.13 0.44 7.61
C LYS A 30 17.34 -0.33 7.08
N ARG A 31 17.16 -1.59 6.67
CA ARG A 31 18.24 -2.45 6.19
C ARG A 31 18.64 -2.18 4.74
N ASN A 32 17.65 -1.95 3.87
CA ASN A 32 17.82 -1.98 2.42
C ASN A 32 17.44 -0.67 1.72
N GLY A 33 17.02 0.34 2.48
CA GLY A 33 16.53 1.62 1.96
C GLY A 33 15.23 1.50 1.18
N SER A 34 14.92 2.52 0.39
CA SER A 34 13.69 2.59 -0.41
C SER A 34 13.64 1.57 -1.56
N ALA A 35 14.80 1.04 -1.99
CA ALA A 35 14.87 0.10 -3.12
C ALA A 35 14.11 -1.20 -2.86
N VAL A 36 14.04 -1.68 -1.60
CA VAL A 36 13.28 -2.89 -1.27
C VAL A 36 11.78 -2.70 -1.47
N ILE A 37 11.27 -1.51 -1.15
CA ILE A 37 9.86 -1.17 -1.33
C ILE A 37 9.54 -1.09 -2.82
N GLN A 38 10.40 -0.46 -3.62
CA GLN A 38 10.22 -0.38 -5.08
C GLN A 38 10.18 -1.77 -5.72
N LYS A 39 11.08 -2.67 -5.33
CA LYS A 39 11.11 -4.05 -5.82
C LYS A 39 9.84 -4.82 -5.46
N ALA A 40 9.37 -4.68 -4.22
CA ALA A 40 8.13 -5.32 -3.77
C ALA A 40 6.91 -4.80 -4.55
N SER A 41 6.80 -3.48 -4.73
CA SER A 41 5.73 -2.86 -5.52
C SER A 41 5.76 -3.32 -6.98
N GLN A 42 6.94 -3.42 -7.59
CA GLN A 42 7.08 -3.91 -8.96
C GLN A 42 6.64 -5.37 -9.09
N ALA A 43 7.00 -6.23 -8.14
CA ALA A 43 6.60 -7.63 -8.15
C ALA A 43 5.07 -7.78 -8.01
N LEU A 44 4.45 -7.00 -7.11
CA LEU A 44 2.99 -6.95 -6.95
C LEU A 44 2.31 -6.47 -8.24
N TRP A 45 2.85 -5.42 -8.86
CA TRP A 45 2.33 -4.90 -10.13
C TRP A 45 2.41 -5.96 -11.25
N GLN A 46 3.55 -6.63 -11.40
CA GLN A 46 3.73 -7.69 -12.39
C GLN A 46 2.75 -8.86 -12.17
N HIS A 47 2.58 -9.27 -10.92
CA HIS A 47 1.61 -10.31 -10.57
C HIS A 47 0.18 -9.87 -10.92
N MET A 48 -0.21 -8.65 -10.55
CA MET A 48 -1.52 -8.12 -10.86
C MET A 48 -1.78 -8.08 -12.38
N LYS A 49 -0.79 -7.66 -13.17
CA LYS A 49 -0.84 -7.70 -14.64
C LYS A 49 -0.99 -9.11 -15.21
N SER A 50 -0.41 -10.13 -14.57
CA SER A 50 -0.60 -11.53 -15.01
C SER A 50 -2.01 -12.06 -14.75
N ILE A 51 -2.71 -11.53 -13.75
CA ILE A 51 -4.08 -11.94 -13.41
C ILE A 51 -5.11 -11.11 -14.17
N ARG A 52 -4.89 -9.79 -14.28
CA ARG A 52 -5.75 -8.82 -14.99
C ARG A 52 -4.89 -8.04 -15.98
N PRO A 53 -4.73 -8.52 -17.23
CA PRO A 53 -3.91 -7.85 -18.24
C PRO A 53 -4.38 -6.44 -18.60
N GLU A 54 -5.65 -6.12 -18.40
CA GLU A 54 -6.23 -4.79 -18.61
C GLU A 54 -6.07 -3.85 -17.42
N TRP A 55 -5.70 -4.38 -16.25
CA TRP A 55 -5.50 -3.59 -15.04
C TRP A 55 -4.21 -2.73 -15.12
N PRO A 56 -4.18 -1.53 -14.53
CA PRO A 56 -5.33 -0.78 -14.08
C PRO A 56 -6.07 -0.18 -15.28
N ASP A 57 -7.40 -0.20 -15.22
CA ASP A 57 -8.22 0.50 -16.20
C ASP A 57 -8.12 2.03 -16.02
N ALA A 58 -8.72 2.79 -16.95
CA ALA A 58 -8.64 4.25 -16.93
C ALA A 58 -9.30 4.87 -15.68
N GLN A 59 -10.37 4.26 -15.16
CA GLN A 59 -11.07 4.73 -13.99
C GLN A 59 -10.27 4.45 -12.72
N GLU A 60 -9.69 3.25 -12.60
CA GLU A 60 -8.78 2.85 -11.53
C GLU A 60 -7.56 3.78 -11.48
N ARG A 61 -6.93 4.08 -12.63
CA ARG A 61 -5.82 5.06 -12.69
C ARG A 61 -6.22 6.45 -12.25
N ARG A 62 -7.42 6.90 -12.63
CA ARG A 62 -7.90 8.23 -12.23
C ARG A 62 -8.12 8.31 -10.72
N ARG A 63 -8.78 7.30 -10.13
CA ARG A 63 -8.99 7.21 -8.67
C ARG A 63 -7.68 7.18 -7.90
N ASP A 64 -6.70 6.42 -8.37
CA ASP A 64 -5.37 6.34 -7.75
C ASP A 64 -4.67 7.71 -7.73
N LEU A 65 -4.69 8.42 -8.86
CA LEU A 65 -4.14 9.79 -8.94
C LEU A 65 -4.86 10.76 -8.00
N ASP A 66 -6.19 10.74 -7.96
CA ASP A 66 -6.98 11.62 -7.10
C ASP A 66 -6.65 11.36 -5.62
N ASN A 67 -6.48 10.09 -5.22
CA ASN A 67 -6.05 9.70 -3.87
C ASN A 67 -4.63 10.19 -3.55
N HIS A 68 -3.69 10.07 -4.49
CA HIS A 68 -2.32 10.57 -4.31
C HIS A 68 -2.29 12.09 -4.14
N ILE A 69 -3.10 12.83 -4.90
CA ILE A 69 -3.25 14.28 -4.76
C ILE A 69 -3.82 14.62 -3.38
N ALA A 70 -4.85 13.92 -2.93
CA ALA A 70 -5.45 14.13 -1.61
C ALA A 70 -4.44 13.88 -0.48
N LEU A 71 -3.68 12.78 -0.56
CA LEU A 71 -2.64 12.45 0.40
C LEU A 71 -1.54 13.53 0.43
N LYS A 72 -1.07 13.98 -0.74
CA LYS A 72 -0.06 15.03 -0.83
C LYS A 72 -0.52 16.32 -0.15
N LYS A 73 -1.77 16.74 -0.36
CA LYS A 73 -2.35 17.90 0.31
C LYS A 73 -2.35 17.77 1.84
N LEU A 74 -2.69 16.59 2.36
CA LEU A 74 -2.67 16.34 3.80
C LEU A 74 -1.24 16.39 4.37
N LEU A 75 -0.26 15.86 3.64
CA LEU A 75 1.14 15.90 4.04
C LEU A 75 1.68 17.34 4.05
N ASP A 76 1.31 18.14 3.04
CA ASP A 76 1.71 19.55 2.97
C ASP A 76 1.14 20.35 4.14
N GLN A 77 -0.16 20.16 4.44
CA GLN A 77 -0.79 20.78 5.60
C GLN A 77 -0.12 20.39 6.93
N ALA A 78 0.25 19.12 7.08
CA ALA A 78 0.95 18.65 8.27
C ALA A 78 2.35 19.26 8.38
N ALA A 79 3.09 19.36 7.28
CA ALA A 79 4.42 19.97 7.25
C ALA A 79 4.38 21.48 7.56
N ASP A 80 3.40 22.20 7.00
CA ASP A 80 3.19 23.62 7.26
C ASP A 80 2.83 23.88 8.73
N GLY A 81 2.00 23.02 9.33
CA GLY A 81 1.64 23.10 10.75
C GLY A 81 2.78 22.78 11.72
N LEU A 82 3.84 22.09 11.25
CA LEU A 82 5.03 21.74 12.03
C LEU A 82 6.18 22.74 11.86
N SER A 83 6.07 23.71 10.95
CA SER A 83 7.07 24.76 10.76
C SER A 83 6.83 25.91 11.74
N PRO A 84 7.81 26.28 12.60
CA PRO A 84 7.63 27.38 13.54
C PRO A 84 7.52 28.71 12.78
N ARG A 85 6.52 29.53 13.16
CA ARG A 85 6.39 30.91 12.69
C ARG A 85 7.49 31.81 13.24
#